data_AF-A0A3N0ZCK3-F1
#
_entry.id   AF-A0A3N0ZCK3-F1
#
_cell.length_a   1.000
_cell.length_b   1.000
_cell.length_c   1.000
_cell.angle_alpha   90.00
_cell.angle_beta   90.00
_cell.angle_gamma   90.00
#
_symmetry.space_group_name_H-M   'P 1'
#
loop_
_entity.id
_entity.type
_entity.pdbx_description
1 polymer ?
#
loop_
_entity_poly.entity_id
_entity_poly.type
_entity_poly.pdbx_seq_one_letter_code
_entity_poly.pdbx_strand_id
1 'polypeptide(L)'
;MRLRKLLICTEPRNEIEAGLKRMYIKRVQEMFKKTLNMESIFNIFDEVFHGLSQASVVSENLYSFYESLLTITSYYQHSQAGRGNLVAKLLEELGTSDKMEFEFALMKLPQWLGQNIKFEESVLTKQKFDIVNKSNDTLAFCELKMKVYSGCTAGRVELMEKFNKFTKLIIGNQSFRNCIKSAGIRNVFLIGGILFDIQGEPATSQKDEDWSICYNGLLKGKDDIIKTLKDKNIQHKIDEEKLPEKAFLIEFVIDGIKVSIIAVYGNEVIKSLFVGRQKYDIEHFKKQLEEMLYDDLWLAQIITVSERAVLDQNFKKNKNLNNYVISILKNNDILSEVKKFQSNRDNKTLEEVTDRVIEMIKQCDKNLLDISPTPAEIIIKMSGENYNIRDYVADIIQFLSCKVVVNVLQLEIFANDRK
;
A
#
# COMPACT_ATOMS: atom_id res chain seq x y z
N MET A 1 -6.14 -24.11 -14.60
CA MET A 1 -5.02 -23.18 -14.88
C MET A 1 -5.58 -21.89 -15.45
N ARG A 2 -5.00 -20.75 -15.06
CA ARG A 2 -5.48 -19.42 -15.48
C ARG A 2 -4.30 -18.51 -15.78
N LEU A 3 -4.39 -17.77 -16.88
CA LEU A 3 -3.49 -16.65 -17.14
C LEU A 3 -3.73 -15.52 -16.13
N ARG A 4 -2.73 -15.24 -15.30
CA ARG A 4 -2.72 -14.22 -14.26
C ARG A 4 -2.53 -12.82 -14.85
N LYS A 5 -3.03 -11.78 -14.20
CA LYS A 5 -2.80 -10.41 -14.63
C LYS A 5 -1.53 -9.88 -13.96
N LEU A 6 -0.37 -10.16 -14.58
CA LEU A 6 0.95 -9.79 -14.05
C LEU A 6 1.51 -8.53 -14.75
N LEU A 7 1.60 -7.42 -14.02
CA LEU A 7 2.18 -6.17 -14.52
C LEU A 7 3.69 -6.33 -14.84
N ILE A 8 4.42 -7.15 -14.08
CA ILE A 8 5.84 -7.43 -14.34
C ILE A 8 6.08 -8.10 -15.71
N CYS A 9 5.06 -8.73 -16.29
CA CYS A 9 5.12 -9.45 -17.58
C CYS A 9 4.41 -8.72 -18.72
N THR A 10 3.92 -7.50 -18.49
CA THR A 10 3.16 -6.72 -19.49
C THR A 10 3.73 -5.32 -19.64
N GLU A 11 3.46 -4.67 -20.76
CA GLU A 11 3.86 -3.27 -20.94
C GLU A 11 2.90 -2.33 -20.19
N PRO A 12 3.43 -1.36 -19.42
CA PRO A 12 2.60 -0.44 -18.67
C PRO A 12 1.83 0.47 -19.63
N ARG A 13 0.55 0.72 -19.32
CA ARG A 13 -0.35 1.55 -20.14
C ARG A 13 -0.09 3.05 -20.00
N ASN A 14 0.50 3.45 -18.86
CA ASN A 14 0.76 4.85 -18.51
C ASN A 14 1.95 4.95 -17.54
N GLU A 15 2.33 6.19 -17.19
CA GLU A 15 3.44 6.45 -16.27
C GLU A 15 3.21 5.92 -14.85
N ILE A 16 1.95 5.86 -14.41
CA ILE A 16 1.57 5.33 -13.08
C ILE A 16 1.90 3.84 -13.03
N GLU A 17 1.47 3.08 -14.03
CA GLU A 17 1.79 1.66 -14.18
C GLU A 17 3.27 1.42 -14.39
N ALA A 18 3.98 2.30 -15.12
CA ALA A 18 5.43 2.19 -15.25
C ALA A 18 6.13 2.33 -13.89
N GLY A 19 5.62 3.23 -13.03
CA GLY A 19 6.02 3.34 -11.64
C GLY A 19 5.76 2.06 -10.85
N LEU A 20 4.52 1.55 -10.90
CA LEU A 20 4.13 0.32 -10.20
C LEU A 20 4.92 -0.90 -10.66
N LYS A 21 5.13 -1.08 -11.97
CA LYS A 21 5.90 -2.19 -12.53
C LYS A 21 7.30 -2.26 -11.93
N ARG A 22 8.02 -1.12 -11.86
CA ARG A 22 9.35 -1.05 -11.23
C ARG A 22 9.31 -1.48 -9.75
N MET A 23 8.26 -1.06 -9.05
CA MET A 23 8.09 -1.40 -7.64
C MET A 23 7.77 -2.88 -7.45
N TYR A 24 6.86 -3.44 -8.24
CA TYR A 24 6.48 -4.85 -8.20
C TYR A 24 7.65 -5.76 -8.56
N ILE A 25 8.40 -5.47 -9.64
CA ILE A 25 9.60 -6.24 -10.02
C ILE A 25 10.56 -6.35 -8.83
N LYS A 26 10.89 -5.23 -8.19
CA LYS A 26 11.79 -5.22 -7.03
C LYS A 26 11.27 -6.10 -5.90
N ARG A 27 9.97 -6.08 -5.61
CA ARG A 27 9.36 -6.87 -4.53
C ARG A 27 9.29 -8.35 -4.85
N VAL A 28 8.87 -8.68 -6.06
CA VAL A 28 8.84 -10.06 -6.55
C VAL A 28 10.23 -10.66 -6.51
N GLN A 29 11.26 -9.93 -6.93
CA GLN A 29 12.66 -10.38 -6.83
C GLN A 29 13.07 -10.67 -5.38
N GLU A 30 12.83 -9.74 -4.45
CA GLU A 30 13.20 -9.94 -3.04
C GLU A 30 12.44 -11.10 -2.39
N MET A 31 11.15 -11.29 -2.71
CA MET A 31 10.38 -12.45 -2.26
C MET A 31 10.95 -13.74 -2.84
N PHE A 32 11.10 -13.83 -4.16
CA PHE A 32 11.55 -15.07 -4.81
C PHE A 32 12.99 -15.45 -4.43
N LYS A 33 13.87 -14.50 -4.09
CA LYS A 33 15.20 -14.83 -3.52
C LYS A 33 15.10 -15.69 -2.26
N LYS A 34 14.06 -15.50 -1.44
CA LYS A 34 13.81 -16.30 -0.22
C LYS A 34 13.36 -17.73 -0.50
N THR A 35 13.00 -18.05 -1.74
CA THR A 35 12.72 -19.44 -2.17
C THR A 35 13.98 -20.24 -2.47
N LEU A 36 15.16 -19.58 -2.54
CA LEU A 36 16.40 -20.20 -2.99
C LEU A 36 17.27 -20.74 -1.83
N ASN A 37 16.90 -20.45 -0.59
CA ASN A 37 17.63 -20.90 0.59
C ASN A 37 16.71 -21.03 1.82
N MET A 38 17.23 -21.70 2.84
CA MET A 38 16.57 -21.94 4.12
C MET A 38 16.95 -20.91 5.20
N GLU A 39 17.66 -19.83 4.87
CA GLU A 39 18.03 -18.82 5.85
C GLU A 39 16.77 -18.19 6.46
N SER A 40 16.58 -18.35 7.75
CA SER A 40 15.47 -17.76 8.50
C SER A 40 15.94 -16.48 9.19
N ILE A 41 15.02 -15.54 9.36
CA ILE A 41 15.22 -14.39 10.24
C ILE A 41 14.93 -14.74 11.71
N PHE A 42 14.29 -15.88 11.97
CA PHE A 42 13.97 -16.35 13.31
C PHE A 42 15.21 -16.97 13.94
N ASN A 43 15.63 -16.42 15.06
CA ASN A 43 16.57 -17.09 15.94
C ASN A 43 15.82 -18.03 16.90
N ILE A 44 16.55 -18.82 17.66
CA ILE A 44 15.97 -19.81 18.58
C ILE A 44 15.06 -19.19 19.66
N PHE A 45 15.28 -17.92 20.04
CA PHE A 45 14.39 -17.21 20.97
C PHE A 45 13.06 -16.86 20.31
N ASP A 46 13.08 -16.44 19.05
CA ASP A 46 11.86 -16.17 18.30
C ASP A 46 11.06 -17.46 18.12
N GLU A 47 11.72 -18.58 17.80
CA GLU A 47 11.05 -19.89 17.72
C GLU A 47 10.39 -20.29 19.04
N VAL A 48 11.06 -20.09 20.18
CA VAL A 48 10.47 -20.36 21.51
C VAL A 48 9.30 -19.42 21.80
N PHE A 49 9.45 -18.13 21.52
CA PHE A 49 8.42 -17.13 21.78
C PHE A 49 7.15 -17.38 20.96
N HIS A 50 7.31 -17.79 19.71
CA HIS A 50 6.22 -18.15 18.82
C HIS A 50 5.69 -19.58 19.06
N GLY A 51 6.23 -20.33 20.02
CA GLY A 51 5.82 -21.70 20.33
C GLY A 51 6.21 -22.73 19.26
N LEU A 52 7.15 -22.39 18.38
CA LEU A 52 7.66 -23.22 17.30
C LEU A 52 8.77 -24.19 17.73
N SER A 53 9.46 -23.89 18.83
CA SER A 53 10.53 -24.75 19.38
C SER A 53 10.03 -26.09 19.94
N GLN A 54 8.73 -26.22 20.19
CA GLN A 54 8.08 -27.48 20.58
C GLN A 54 7.63 -28.27 19.34
N ALA A 55 8.58 -28.56 18.44
CA ALA A 55 8.36 -29.35 17.21
C ALA A 55 7.85 -30.79 17.46
N SER A 56 7.62 -31.20 18.71
CA SER A 56 6.93 -32.45 19.05
C SER A 56 5.40 -32.33 19.14
N VAL A 57 4.81 -31.13 19.03
CA VAL A 57 3.36 -30.92 19.23
C VAL A 57 2.63 -30.34 18.01
N VAL A 58 3.36 -29.88 16.98
CA VAL A 58 2.79 -29.22 15.80
C VAL A 58 3.16 -30.00 14.53
N SER A 59 2.16 -30.37 13.72
CA SER A 59 2.35 -31.01 12.40
C SER A 59 3.49 -30.34 11.61
N GLU A 60 4.45 -31.10 11.09
CA GLU A 60 5.63 -30.57 10.36
C GLU A 60 5.23 -29.57 9.26
N ASN A 61 4.12 -29.83 8.55
CA ASN A 61 3.59 -28.94 7.52
C ASN A 61 3.19 -27.56 8.07
N LEU A 62 2.70 -27.50 9.32
CA LEU A 62 2.27 -26.28 9.98
C LEU A 62 3.47 -25.47 10.47
N TYR A 63 4.54 -26.14 10.96
CA TYR A 63 5.81 -25.46 11.25
C TYR A 63 6.39 -24.82 9.98
N SER A 64 6.55 -25.58 8.89
CA SER A 64 7.12 -25.07 7.64
C SER A 64 6.31 -23.90 7.09
N PHE A 65 4.97 -23.98 7.17
CA PHE A 65 4.09 -22.89 6.79
C PHE A 65 4.31 -21.64 7.65
N TYR A 66 4.29 -21.77 8.97
CA TYR A 66 4.34 -20.63 9.89
C TYR A 66 5.68 -19.90 9.84
N GLU A 67 6.81 -20.65 9.81
CA GLU A 67 8.14 -20.07 9.61
C GLU A 67 8.20 -19.30 8.29
N SER A 68 7.74 -19.94 7.20
CA SER A 68 7.74 -19.32 5.87
C SER A 68 6.88 -18.06 5.84
N LEU A 69 5.69 -18.11 6.43
CA LEU A 69 4.77 -16.98 6.50
C LEU A 69 5.45 -15.78 7.18
N LEU A 70 6.06 -15.97 8.35
CA LEU A 70 6.70 -14.88 9.07
C LEU A 70 7.95 -14.35 8.38
N THR A 71 8.81 -15.24 7.87
CA THR A 71 10.00 -14.85 7.11
C THR A 71 9.64 -14.01 5.88
N ILE A 72 8.60 -14.39 5.12
CA ILE A 72 8.18 -13.65 3.92
C ILE A 72 7.42 -12.36 4.26
N THR A 73 6.58 -12.36 5.30
CA THR A 73 5.74 -11.20 5.68
C THR A 73 6.47 -10.12 6.45
N SER A 74 7.53 -10.46 7.20
CA SER A 74 8.36 -9.50 7.95
C SER A 74 8.85 -8.33 7.09
N TYR A 75 9.16 -8.61 5.82
CA TYR A 75 9.61 -7.62 4.84
C TYR A 75 8.56 -6.53 4.52
N TYR A 76 7.26 -6.84 4.67
CA TYR A 76 6.17 -5.91 4.36
C TYR A 76 5.82 -4.97 5.52
N GLN A 77 6.10 -5.35 6.77
CA GLN A 77 5.71 -4.55 7.94
C GLN A 77 6.40 -3.18 8.02
N HIS A 78 7.51 -2.99 7.30
CA HIS A 78 8.31 -1.76 7.35
C HIS A 78 8.26 -0.88 6.09
N SER A 79 7.46 -1.23 5.07
CA SER A 79 7.46 -0.48 3.81
C SER A 79 6.10 0.09 3.40
N GLN A 80 6.02 1.43 3.36
CA GLN A 80 4.91 2.19 2.76
C GLN A 80 4.73 1.89 1.25
N ALA A 81 5.74 1.25 0.62
CA ALA A 81 5.68 0.65 -0.72
C ALA A 81 5.06 1.55 -1.81
N GLY A 82 5.32 2.86 -1.75
CA GLY A 82 4.90 3.82 -2.80
C GLY A 82 3.40 3.95 -3.01
N ARG A 83 2.58 3.37 -2.12
CA ARG A 83 1.12 3.45 -2.14
C ARG A 83 0.65 4.91 -2.08
N GLY A 84 1.31 5.73 -1.27
CA GLY A 84 1.03 7.17 -1.18
C GLY A 84 1.18 7.90 -2.51
N ASN A 85 2.25 7.61 -3.27
CA ASN A 85 2.48 8.24 -4.57
C ASN A 85 1.47 7.80 -5.65
N LEU A 86 1.00 6.55 -5.60
CA LEU A 86 -0.07 6.08 -6.49
C LEU A 86 -1.37 6.82 -6.20
N VAL A 87 -1.79 6.82 -4.93
CA VAL A 87 -3.02 7.48 -4.49
C VAL A 87 -2.98 8.97 -4.82
N ALA A 88 -1.84 9.62 -4.57
CA ALA A 88 -1.61 11.00 -4.94
C ALA A 88 -1.92 11.29 -6.41
N LYS A 89 -1.24 10.59 -7.34
CA LYS A 89 -1.44 10.80 -8.78
C LYS A 89 -2.88 10.57 -9.22
N LEU A 90 -3.53 9.53 -8.70
CA LEU A 90 -4.92 9.23 -9.03
C LEU A 90 -5.88 10.30 -8.47
N LEU A 91 -5.62 10.83 -7.26
CA LEU A 91 -6.42 11.91 -6.69
C LEU A 91 -6.32 13.20 -7.51
N GLU A 92 -5.16 13.51 -8.09
CA GLU A 92 -4.96 14.68 -8.95
C GLU A 92 -5.89 14.67 -10.17
N GLU A 93 -6.20 13.49 -10.73
CA GLU A 93 -7.09 13.34 -11.88
C GLU A 93 -8.57 13.62 -11.57
N LEU A 94 -8.95 13.62 -10.29
CA LEU A 94 -10.36 13.76 -9.87
C LEU A 94 -10.90 15.18 -9.99
N GLY A 95 -10.06 16.20 -10.18
CA GLY A 95 -10.53 17.59 -10.23
C GLY A 95 -9.60 18.55 -10.96
N THR A 96 -9.95 19.83 -10.91
CA THR A 96 -9.11 20.92 -11.44
C THR A 96 -8.48 21.70 -10.30
N SER A 97 -7.18 21.97 -10.41
CA SER A 97 -6.40 22.81 -9.50
C SER A 97 -5.56 23.80 -10.31
N ASP A 98 -5.26 24.96 -9.71
CA ASP A 98 -4.21 25.84 -10.25
C ASP A 98 -2.83 25.21 -9.98
N LYS A 99 -2.70 24.61 -8.79
CA LYS A 99 -1.48 23.97 -8.32
C LYS A 99 -1.80 22.96 -7.23
N MET A 100 -1.22 21.78 -7.31
CA MET A 100 -1.36 20.71 -6.31
C MET A 100 0.01 20.11 -5.99
N GLU A 101 0.30 19.83 -4.73
CA GLU A 101 1.53 19.12 -4.32
C GLU A 101 1.20 18.13 -3.20
N PHE A 102 1.89 16.99 -3.23
CA PHE A 102 1.75 15.89 -2.27
C PHE A 102 2.93 15.88 -1.30
N GLU A 103 2.72 15.37 -0.08
CA GLU A 103 3.75 15.34 0.98
C GLU A 103 4.36 16.74 1.22
N PHE A 104 3.49 17.74 1.25
CA PHE A 104 3.85 19.15 1.21
C PHE A 104 4.35 19.65 2.56
N ALA A 105 5.59 20.11 2.61
CA ALA A 105 6.12 20.79 3.79
C ALA A 105 5.71 22.27 3.82
N LEU A 106 5.09 22.75 4.91
CA LEU A 106 4.66 24.15 5.06
C LEU A 106 5.79 25.18 4.85
N MET A 107 7.03 24.81 5.18
CA MET A 107 8.21 25.64 4.90
C MET A 107 8.36 26.03 3.42
N LYS A 108 7.82 25.23 2.50
CA LYS A 108 7.86 25.49 1.05
C LYS A 108 6.74 26.41 0.57
N LEU A 109 5.76 26.74 1.42
CA LEU A 109 4.57 27.52 1.04
C LEU A 109 4.91 28.85 0.36
N PRO A 110 5.87 29.67 0.85
CA PRO A 110 6.20 30.92 0.17
C PRO A 110 6.67 30.70 -1.26
N GLN A 111 7.65 29.81 -1.47
CA GLN A 111 8.18 29.53 -2.81
C GLN A 111 7.12 28.89 -3.70
N TRP A 112 6.27 28.03 -3.13
CA TRP A 112 5.18 27.40 -3.83
C TRP A 112 4.11 28.41 -4.30
N LEU A 113 3.90 29.48 -3.53
CA LEU A 113 3.05 30.62 -3.90
C LEU A 113 3.78 31.69 -4.75
N GLY A 114 5.00 31.42 -5.20
CA GLY A 114 5.78 32.36 -6.05
C GLY A 114 6.42 33.52 -5.30
N GLN A 115 6.62 33.39 -3.99
CA GLN A 115 7.20 34.44 -3.14
C GLN A 115 8.62 34.10 -2.70
N ASN A 116 9.47 35.13 -2.63
CA ASN A 116 10.84 35.00 -2.14
C ASN A 116 10.95 35.34 -0.65
N ILE A 117 10.15 34.67 0.18
CA ILE A 117 10.16 34.80 1.64
C ILE A 117 10.59 33.46 2.23
N LYS A 118 11.31 33.48 3.35
CA LYS A 118 11.63 32.28 4.12
C LYS A 118 10.91 32.34 5.46
N PHE A 119 10.25 31.25 5.82
CA PHE A 119 9.74 31.11 7.17
C PHE A 119 10.87 30.72 8.12
N GLU A 120 10.77 31.21 9.36
CA GLU A 120 11.62 30.71 10.44
C GLU A 120 11.23 29.27 10.76
N GLU A 121 12.26 28.47 11.05
CA GLU A 121 12.11 27.07 11.36
C GLU A 121 11.58 26.89 12.79
N SER A 122 10.41 26.27 12.92
CA SER A 122 9.75 26.01 14.21
C SER A 122 8.96 24.71 14.14
N VAL A 123 8.53 24.21 15.30
CA VAL A 123 7.62 23.05 15.35
C VAL A 123 6.34 23.29 14.54
N LEU A 124 5.87 24.54 14.47
CA LEU A 124 4.67 24.91 13.74
C LEU A 124 4.89 25.01 12.23
N THR A 125 6.07 25.42 11.77
CA THR A 125 6.38 25.60 10.35
C THR A 125 6.96 24.33 9.69
N LYS A 126 7.49 23.38 10.48
CA LYS A 126 7.96 22.06 10.00
C LYS A 126 6.88 21.07 9.60
N GLN A 127 5.61 21.42 9.80
CA GLN A 127 4.50 20.52 9.50
C GLN A 127 4.47 20.12 8.03
N LYS A 128 4.07 18.88 7.77
CA LYS A 128 3.83 18.36 6.43
C LYS A 128 2.37 17.98 6.28
N PHE A 129 1.79 18.26 5.13
CA PHE A 129 0.44 17.86 4.76
C PHE A 129 0.48 16.81 3.65
N ASP A 130 -0.41 15.83 3.70
CA ASP A 130 -0.49 14.80 2.63
C ASP A 130 -0.73 15.46 1.27
N ILE A 131 -1.62 16.46 1.23
CA ILE A 131 -1.97 17.19 0.00
C ILE A 131 -2.15 18.68 0.29
N VAL A 132 -1.65 19.52 -0.61
CA VAL A 132 -2.03 20.93 -0.69
C VAL A 132 -2.53 21.25 -2.08
N ASN A 133 -3.71 21.85 -2.16
CA ASN A 133 -4.35 22.27 -3.39
C ASN A 133 -4.63 23.78 -3.35
N LYS A 134 -4.22 24.51 -4.40
CA LYS A 134 -4.62 25.89 -4.63
C LYS A 134 -5.61 25.95 -5.78
N SER A 135 -6.73 26.62 -5.54
CA SER A 135 -7.75 26.92 -6.54
C SER A 135 -8.23 28.35 -6.33
N ASN A 136 -7.93 29.25 -7.28
CA ASN A 136 -8.20 30.67 -7.20
C ASN A 136 -7.64 31.32 -5.90
N ASP A 137 -8.53 31.87 -5.05
CA ASP A 137 -8.25 32.52 -3.78
C ASP A 137 -8.35 31.55 -2.59
N THR A 138 -8.37 30.25 -2.86
CA THR A 138 -8.56 29.19 -1.87
C THR A 138 -7.33 28.28 -1.81
N LEU A 139 -6.92 27.96 -0.58
CA LEU A 139 -5.86 27.02 -0.27
C LEU A 139 -6.40 25.90 0.61
N ALA A 140 -6.40 24.67 0.10
CA ALA A 140 -6.85 23.49 0.83
C ALA A 140 -5.66 22.64 1.24
N PHE A 141 -5.49 22.43 2.54
CA PHE A 141 -4.56 21.47 3.12
C PHE A 141 -5.36 20.24 3.52
N CYS A 142 -4.97 19.07 3.06
CA CYS A 142 -5.69 17.83 3.32
C CYS A 142 -4.78 16.77 3.93
N GLU A 143 -5.33 16.09 4.94
CA GLU A 143 -4.80 14.90 5.57
C GLU A 143 -5.76 13.75 5.31
N LEU A 144 -5.27 12.68 4.68
CA LEU A 144 -6.10 11.58 4.22
C LEU A 144 -5.87 10.33 5.03
N LYS A 145 -6.96 9.68 5.40
CA LYS A 145 -6.97 8.28 5.81
C LYS A 145 -7.75 7.47 4.78
N MET A 146 -7.12 6.42 4.27
CA MET A 146 -7.72 5.58 3.24
C MET A 146 -8.98 4.87 3.75
N LYS A 147 -8.96 4.40 4.98
CA LYS A 147 -10.08 3.70 5.61
C LYS A 147 -10.44 4.26 6.98
N VAL A 148 -11.69 4.07 7.42
CA VAL A 148 -12.17 4.47 8.76
C VAL A 148 -11.25 4.01 9.89
N TYR A 149 -10.70 2.79 9.81
CA TYR A 149 -9.80 2.21 10.82
C TYR A 149 -8.31 2.50 10.64
N SER A 150 -7.93 3.35 9.68
CA SER A 150 -6.51 3.61 9.39
C SER A 150 -5.84 4.38 10.52
N GLY A 151 -4.87 3.75 11.20
CA GLY A 151 -4.10 4.35 12.30
C GLY A 151 -4.84 4.40 13.64
N CYS A 152 -6.05 3.84 13.71
CA CYS A 152 -6.90 3.82 14.92
C CYS A 152 -7.07 5.23 15.54
N THR A 153 -7.26 5.32 16.85
CA THR A 153 -7.34 6.58 17.59
C THR A 153 -6.10 7.46 17.39
N ALA A 154 -4.91 6.85 17.39
CA ALA A 154 -3.64 7.57 17.28
C ALA A 154 -3.53 8.35 15.97
N GLY A 155 -3.92 7.74 14.85
CA GLY A 155 -3.90 8.38 13.54
C GLY A 155 -4.87 9.56 13.42
N ARG A 156 -5.98 9.55 14.17
CA ARG A 156 -6.94 10.67 14.23
C ARG A 156 -6.43 11.81 15.11
N VAL A 157 -5.83 11.45 16.25
CA VAL A 157 -5.19 12.42 17.15
C VAL A 157 -4.05 13.14 16.42
N GLU A 158 -3.17 12.41 15.73
CA GLU A 158 -2.06 13.00 14.97
C GLU A 158 -2.56 14.00 13.91
N LEU A 159 -3.60 13.62 13.15
CA LEU A 159 -4.23 14.48 12.15
C LEU A 159 -4.75 15.78 12.79
N MET A 160 -5.52 15.67 13.87
CA MET A 160 -6.10 16.84 14.52
C MET A 160 -5.08 17.70 15.26
N GLU A 161 -4.03 17.10 15.81
CA GLU A 161 -2.90 17.83 16.38
C GLU A 161 -2.20 18.70 15.33
N LYS A 162 -2.06 18.20 14.10
CA LYS A 162 -1.53 18.96 12.96
C LYS A 162 -2.43 20.16 12.64
N PHE A 163 -3.75 19.97 12.62
CA PHE A 163 -4.68 21.08 12.41
C PHE A 163 -4.65 22.11 13.55
N ASN A 164 -4.49 21.66 14.80
CA ASN A 164 -4.33 22.56 15.94
C ASN A 164 -3.01 23.34 15.86
N LYS A 165 -1.90 22.70 15.49
CA LYS A 165 -0.62 23.38 15.26
C LYS A 165 -0.72 24.41 14.12
N PHE A 166 -1.40 24.09 13.01
CA PHE A 166 -1.69 25.07 11.96
C PHE A 166 -2.54 26.24 12.48
N THR A 167 -3.58 25.95 13.28
CA THR A 167 -4.44 26.97 13.90
C THR A 167 -3.62 27.92 14.78
N LYS A 168 -2.72 27.39 15.60
CA LYS A 168 -1.78 28.19 16.40
C LYS A 168 -0.85 29.03 15.53
N LEU A 169 -0.36 28.48 14.42
CA LEU A 169 0.51 29.18 13.49
C LEU A 169 -0.19 30.37 12.83
N ILE A 170 -1.37 30.14 12.24
CA ILE A 170 -2.09 31.17 11.50
C ILE A 170 -2.60 32.28 12.41
N ILE A 171 -2.93 31.99 13.68
CA ILE A 171 -3.30 33.01 14.68
C ILE A 171 -2.08 33.75 15.22
N GLY A 172 -0.96 33.05 15.48
CA GLY A 172 0.20 33.61 16.17
C GLY A 172 1.23 34.31 15.27
N ASN A 173 1.27 34.00 13.97
CA ASN A 173 2.36 34.42 13.09
C ASN A 173 1.89 35.37 11.96
N GLN A 174 2.21 36.65 12.09
CA GLN A 174 1.86 37.67 11.09
C GLN A 174 2.57 37.44 9.75
N SER A 175 3.84 37.00 9.75
CA SER A 175 4.60 36.74 8.52
C SER A 175 3.93 35.61 7.69
N PHE A 176 3.47 34.56 8.38
CA PHE A 176 2.71 33.48 7.76
C PHE A 176 1.39 33.96 7.16
N ARG A 177 0.61 34.77 7.89
CA ARG A 177 -0.62 35.37 7.36
C ARG A 177 -0.37 36.29 6.17
N ASN A 178 0.68 37.11 6.25
CA ASN A 178 1.04 38.02 5.16
C ASN A 178 1.42 37.25 3.90
N CYS A 179 2.15 36.14 4.03
CA CYS A 179 2.46 35.23 2.92
C CYS A 179 1.19 34.67 2.25
N ILE A 180 0.19 34.26 3.03
CA ILE A 180 -1.10 33.79 2.49
C ILE A 180 -1.83 34.94 1.76
N LYS A 181 -1.94 36.12 2.39
CA LYS A 181 -2.67 37.26 1.84
C LYS A 181 -2.03 37.86 0.59
N SER A 182 -0.71 37.98 0.54
CA SER A 182 0.03 38.52 -0.61
C SER A 182 -0.11 37.63 -1.86
N ALA A 183 -0.37 36.34 -1.67
CA ALA A 183 -0.73 35.42 -2.76
C ALA A 183 -2.19 35.54 -3.23
N GLY A 184 -2.97 36.47 -2.68
CA GLY A 184 -4.38 36.65 -3.00
C GLY A 184 -5.31 35.61 -2.37
N ILE A 185 -4.83 34.81 -1.41
CA ILE A 185 -5.63 33.78 -0.75
C ILE A 185 -6.50 34.41 0.34
N ARG A 186 -7.80 34.14 0.27
CA ARG A 186 -8.82 34.59 1.22
C ARG A 186 -9.44 33.44 2.00
N ASN A 187 -9.38 32.22 1.48
CA ASN A 187 -9.98 31.04 2.09
C ASN A 187 -8.91 29.96 2.33
N VAL A 188 -8.87 29.42 3.54
CA VAL A 188 -8.00 28.30 3.90
C VAL A 188 -8.85 27.16 4.42
N PHE A 189 -8.74 25.99 3.81
CA PHE A 189 -9.38 24.76 4.28
C PHE A 189 -8.35 23.82 4.90
N LEU A 190 -8.65 23.31 6.09
CA LEU A 190 -7.95 22.16 6.68
C LEU A 190 -8.91 20.97 6.65
N ILE A 191 -8.62 19.97 5.83
CA ILE A 191 -9.53 18.89 5.48
C ILE A 191 -9.02 17.58 6.04
N GLY A 192 -9.69 17.07 7.07
CA GLY A 192 -9.47 15.71 7.58
C GLY A 192 -10.36 14.76 6.79
N GLY A 193 -9.79 14.03 5.83
CA GLY A 193 -10.56 13.22 4.89
C GLY A 193 -10.47 11.72 5.18
N ILE A 194 -11.60 11.03 5.05
CA ILE A 194 -11.70 9.57 5.14
C ILE A 194 -12.38 9.04 3.88
N LEU A 195 -11.67 8.27 3.07
CA LEU A 195 -12.18 7.85 1.76
C LEU A 195 -13.15 6.66 1.88
N PHE A 196 -12.70 5.55 2.46
CA PHE A 196 -13.46 4.30 2.44
C PHE A 196 -13.81 3.78 3.84
N ASP A 197 -14.86 2.97 3.90
CA ASP A 197 -15.22 2.18 5.07
C ASP A 197 -14.44 0.85 5.10
N ILE A 198 -14.91 -0.09 5.93
CA ILE A 198 -14.28 -1.42 6.08
C ILE A 198 -14.55 -2.33 4.89
N GLN A 199 -15.72 -2.20 4.27
CA GLN A 199 -16.13 -2.97 3.12
C GLN A 199 -15.48 -2.45 1.82
N GLY A 200 -14.87 -1.26 1.85
CA GLY A 200 -14.31 -0.61 0.67
C GLY A 200 -15.33 0.25 -0.08
N GLU A 201 -16.46 0.57 0.57
CA GLU A 201 -17.45 1.53 0.09
C GLU A 201 -17.10 2.94 0.59
N PRO A 202 -17.68 4.00 0.00
CA PRO A 202 -17.47 5.36 0.48
C PRO A 202 -17.74 5.47 2.00
N ALA A 203 -16.81 6.10 2.72
CA ALA A 203 -16.94 6.24 4.16
C ALA A 203 -18.10 7.17 4.52
N THR A 204 -18.65 6.97 5.72
CA THR A 204 -19.63 7.88 6.32
C THR A 204 -19.29 8.10 7.79
N SER A 205 -19.78 9.20 8.36
CA SER A 205 -19.66 9.51 9.79
C SER A 205 -20.24 8.38 10.65
N GLN A 206 -21.42 7.86 10.30
CA GLN A 206 -22.05 6.74 11.02
C GLN A 206 -21.15 5.51 11.08
N LYS A 207 -20.57 5.09 9.95
CA LYS A 207 -19.70 3.89 9.91
C LYS A 207 -18.40 4.08 10.71
N ASP A 208 -17.90 5.32 10.82
CA ASP A 208 -16.75 5.64 11.67
C ASP A 208 -17.13 5.68 13.16
N GLU A 209 -18.32 6.20 13.49
CA GLU A 209 -18.92 6.17 14.83
C GLU A 209 -19.16 4.75 15.33
N ASP A 210 -19.74 3.89 14.49
CA ASP A 210 -19.95 2.47 14.78
C ASP A 210 -18.62 1.76 15.10
N TRP A 211 -17.53 2.26 14.52
CA TRP A 211 -16.18 1.78 14.75
C TRP A 211 -15.40 2.54 15.84
N SER A 212 -16.06 3.45 16.58
CA SER A 212 -15.77 4.18 17.84
C SER A 212 -14.31 4.38 18.31
N ILE A 213 -13.44 3.39 18.14
CA ILE A 213 -11.99 3.43 18.33
C ILE A 213 -11.37 4.66 17.66
N CYS A 214 -11.70 4.94 16.39
CA CYS A 214 -11.07 6.04 15.67
C CYS A 214 -11.74 7.39 15.95
N TYR A 215 -13.07 7.43 15.84
CA TYR A 215 -13.89 8.64 15.90
C TYR A 215 -13.65 9.48 17.17
N ASN A 216 -13.45 8.84 18.33
CA ASN A 216 -13.17 9.55 19.58
C ASN A 216 -11.90 10.41 19.52
N GLY A 217 -10.87 9.97 18.78
CA GLY A 217 -9.65 10.75 18.58
C GLY A 217 -9.89 12.02 17.76
N LEU A 218 -10.84 11.95 16.81
CA LEU A 218 -11.26 13.09 15.99
C LEU A 218 -12.00 14.13 16.85
N LEU A 219 -12.94 13.70 17.68
CA LEU A 219 -13.68 14.58 18.59
C LEU A 219 -12.78 15.26 19.63
N LYS A 220 -11.85 14.51 20.24
CA LYS A 220 -10.87 15.09 21.17
C LYS A 220 -10.05 16.20 20.51
N GLY A 221 -9.57 15.94 19.30
CA GLY A 221 -8.79 16.92 18.55
C GLY A 221 -9.59 18.16 18.13
N LYS A 222 -10.89 18.00 17.85
CA LYS A 222 -11.82 19.12 17.62
C LYS A 222 -11.89 20.02 18.85
N ASP A 223 -12.04 19.44 20.04
CA ASP A 223 -12.12 20.18 21.30
C ASP A 223 -10.83 20.94 21.61
N ASP A 224 -9.66 20.37 21.28
CA ASP A 224 -8.36 21.04 21.44
C ASP A 224 -8.19 22.28 20.55
N ILE A 225 -8.77 22.25 19.33
CA ILE A 225 -8.80 23.39 18.42
C ILE A 225 -9.76 24.46 18.96
N ILE A 226 -10.96 24.07 19.38
CA ILE A 226 -11.95 24.99 19.97
C ILE A 226 -11.36 25.68 21.20
N LYS A 227 -10.69 24.93 22.07
CA LYS A 227 -9.98 25.48 23.22
C LYS A 227 -8.94 26.51 22.80
N THR A 228 -8.12 26.20 21.79
CA THR A 228 -7.12 27.14 21.26
C THR A 228 -7.76 28.44 20.74
N LEU A 229 -8.89 28.35 20.04
CA LEU A 229 -9.63 29.53 19.56
C LEU A 229 -10.18 30.36 20.72
N LYS A 230 -10.77 29.72 21.73
CA LYS A 230 -11.27 30.38 22.95
C LYS A 230 -10.16 31.06 23.74
N ASP A 231 -9.05 30.35 23.99
CA ASP A 231 -7.89 30.87 24.73
C ASP A 231 -7.25 32.09 24.04
N LYS A 232 -7.44 32.23 22.72
CA LYS A 232 -6.97 33.36 21.91
C LYS A 232 -8.03 34.40 21.62
N ASN A 233 -9.23 34.29 22.21
CA ASN A 233 -10.37 35.17 21.99
C ASN A 233 -10.75 35.33 20.51
N ILE A 234 -10.64 34.25 19.73
CA ILE A 234 -11.04 34.23 18.31
C ILE A 234 -12.50 33.80 18.21
N GLN A 235 -13.33 34.66 17.63
CA GLN A 235 -14.72 34.33 17.31
C GLN A 235 -14.76 33.22 16.26
N HIS A 236 -15.56 32.19 16.53
CA HIS A 236 -15.68 31.02 15.68
C HIS A 236 -17.12 30.50 15.64
N LYS A 237 -17.44 29.74 14.59
CA LYS A 237 -18.68 29.00 14.43
C LYS A 237 -18.37 27.51 14.36
N ILE A 238 -19.26 26.69 14.90
CA ILE A 238 -19.16 25.24 14.84
C ILE A 238 -20.47 24.75 14.25
N ASP A 239 -20.37 23.94 13.21
CA ASP A 239 -21.48 23.24 12.59
C ASP A 239 -21.26 21.73 12.76
N GLU A 240 -22.17 21.12 13.52
CA GLU A 240 -22.20 19.68 13.83
C GLU A 240 -23.49 19.05 13.29
N GLU A 241 -24.06 19.62 12.22
CA GLU A 241 -25.19 19.01 11.54
C GLU A 241 -24.82 17.59 11.13
N LYS A 242 -25.65 16.62 11.55
CA LYS A 242 -25.46 15.20 11.29
C LYS A 242 -25.70 14.89 9.81
N LEU A 243 -24.67 15.14 9.00
CA LEU A 243 -24.63 14.74 7.60
C LEU A 243 -23.82 13.44 7.46
N PRO A 244 -24.20 12.53 6.55
CA PRO A 244 -23.48 11.28 6.35
C PRO A 244 -22.01 11.47 5.98
N GLU A 245 -21.67 12.55 5.26
CA GLU A 245 -20.33 12.79 4.71
C GLU A 245 -19.53 13.86 5.47
N LYS A 246 -20.06 14.38 6.60
CA LYS A 246 -19.41 15.45 7.40
C LYS A 246 -19.61 15.17 8.88
N ALA A 247 -18.51 15.09 9.64
CA ALA A 247 -18.57 15.01 11.10
C ALA A 247 -18.76 16.39 11.74
N PHE A 248 -17.96 17.37 11.31
CA PHE A 248 -18.08 18.75 11.79
C PHE A 248 -17.38 19.74 10.85
N LEU A 249 -17.69 21.01 11.06
CA LEU A 249 -17.03 22.16 10.47
C LEU A 249 -16.77 23.23 11.56
N ILE A 250 -15.54 23.69 11.68
CA ILE A 250 -15.15 24.85 12.50
C ILE A 250 -14.75 25.97 11.55
N GLU A 251 -15.38 27.15 11.70
CA GLU A 251 -15.05 28.34 10.90
C GLU A 251 -14.62 29.50 11.78
N PHE A 252 -13.57 30.21 11.37
CA PHE A 252 -13.17 31.48 11.98
C PHE A 252 -12.52 32.40 10.93
N VAL A 253 -12.40 33.69 11.27
CA VAL A 253 -11.76 34.68 10.41
C VAL A 253 -10.61 35.34 11.17
N ILE A 254 -9.46 35.46 10.52
CA ILE A 254 -8.29 36.16 11.05
C ILE A 254 -7.64 37.00 9.96
N ASP A 255 -7.46 38.30 10.20
CA ASP A 255 -6.89 39.28 9.26
C ASP A 255 -7.53 39.26 7.84
N GLY A 256 -8.83 38.94 7.76
CA GLY A 256 -9.55 38.82 6.49
C GLY A 256 -9.34 37.49 5.74
N ILE A 257 -8.65 36.53 6.35
CA ILE A 257 -8.58 35.13 5.89
C ILE A 257 -9.67 34.34 6.61
N LYS A 258 -10.57 33.72 5.85
CA LYS A 258 -11.51 32.73 6.36
C LYS A 258 -10.81 31.38 6.47
N VAL A 259 -10.84 30.77 7.65
CA VAL A 259 -10.29 29.43 7.89
C VAL A 259 -11.44 28.48 8.22
N SER A 260 -11.51 27.38 7.47
CA SER A 260 -12.50 26.33 7.65
C SER A 260 -11.79 25.00 7.93
N ILE A 261 -12.01 24.44 9.11
CA ILE A 261 -11.47 23.14 9.53
C ILE A 261 -12.60 22.14 9.47
N ILE A 262 -12.48 21.13 8.62
CA ILE A 262 -13.57 20.23 8.28
C ILE A 262 -13.10 18.77 8.38
N ALA A 263 -13.95 17.92 8.95
CA ALA A 263 -13.76 16.47 8.94
C ALA A 263 -14.87 15.83 8.10
N VAL A 264 -14.47 15.21 6.98
CA VAL A 264 -15.35 14.74 5.91
C VAL A 264 -15.03 13.34 5.45
N TYR A 265 -16.03 12.71 4.84
CA TYR A 265 -16.03 11.32 4.44
C TYR A 265 -16.44 11.16 2.97
N GLY A 266 -15.98 10.10 2.32
CA GLY A 266 -16.45 9.70 1.00
C GLY A 266 -16.28 10.82 -0.04
N ASN A 267 -17.36 11.14 -0.75
CA ASN A 267 -17.34 12.12 -1.83
C ASN A 267 -17.05 13.54 -1.37
N GLU A 268 -17.46 13.89 -0.15
CA GLU A 268 -17.22 15.23 0.38
C GLU A 268 -15.72 15.50 0.60
N VAL A 269 -14.88 14.47 0.73
CA VAL A 269 -13.41 14.61 0.74
C VAL A 269 -12.92 15.19 -0.59
N ILE A 270 -13.33 14.59 -1.71
CA ILE A 270 -12.92 15.01 -3.04
C ILE A 270 -13.49 16.40 -3.35
N LYS A 271 -14.77 16.60 -3.03
CA LYS A 271 -15.44 17.89 -3.22
C LYS A 271 -14.80 19.01 -2.41
N SER A 272 -14.45 18.76 -1.14
CA SER A 272 -13.75 19.75 -0.30
C SER A 272 -12.35 20.04 -0.83
N LEU A 273 -11.61 19.00 -1.24
CA LEU A 273 -10.25 19.15 -1.75
C LEU A 273 -10.21 20.01 -3.02
N PHE A 274 -11.19 19.85 -3.92
CA PHE A 274 -11.28 20.60 -5.17
C PHE A 274 -12.23 21.80 -5.12
N VAL A 275 -12.72 22.18 -3.93
CA VAL A 275 -13.61 23.34 -3.72
C VAL A 275 -14.83 23.29 -4.66
N GLY A 276 -15.43 22.12 -4.81
CA GLY A 276 -16.59 21.89 -5.68
C GLY A 276 -16.28 21.78 -7.18
N ARG A 277 -15.00 21.79 -7.59
CA ARG A 277 -14.56 21.66 -8.99
C ARG A 277 -14.00 20.28 -9.34
N GLN A 278 -14.44 19.26 -8.63
CA GLN A 278 -14.14 17.88 -8.97
C GLN A 278 -14.84 17.51 -10.30
N LYS A 279 -14.14 16.77 -11.15
CA LYS A 279 -14.66 16.17 -12.39
C LYS A 279 -15.29 14.82 -12.12
N TYR A 280 -14.74 14.11 -11.13
CA TYR A 280 -15.09 12.74 -10.80
C TYR A 280 -15.31 12.59 -9.30
N ASP A 281 -15.92 11.48 -8.93
CA ASP A 281 -16.27 11.13 -7.57
C ASP A 281 -15.36 10.00 -7.03
N ILE A 282 -15.66 9.55 -5.81
CA ILE A 282 -14.89 8.47 -5.19
C ILE A 282 -15.08 7.12 -5.89
N GLU A 283 -16.21 6.91 -6.57
CA GLU A 283 -16.49 5.66 -7.31
C GLU A 283 -15.59 5.57 -8.55
N HIS A 284 -15.39 6.69 -9.24
CA HIS A 284 -14.40 6.76 -10.31
C HIS A 284 -12.99 6.42 -9.79
N PHE A 285 -12.60 7.00 -8.66
CA PHE A 285 -11.31 6.71 -8.02
C PHE A 285 -11.16 5.23 -7.66
N LYS A 286 -12.20 4.61 -7.08
CA LYS A 286 -12.25 3.18 -6.76
C LYS A 286 -12.10 2.34 -8.02
N LYS A 287 -12.84 2.66 -9.08
CA LYS A 287 -12.75 1.97 -10.37
C LYS A 287 -11.34 2.04 -10.97
N GLN A 288 -10.68 3.20 -10.91
CA GLN A 288 -9.29 3.33 -11.36
C GLN A 288 -8.34 2.41 -10.57
N LEU A 289 -8.50 2.35 -9.24
CA LEU A 289 -7.72 1.43 -8.41
C LEU A 289 -8.00 -0.05 -8.77
N GLU A 290 -9.26 -0.40 -9.01
CA GLU A 290 -9.68 -1.76 -9.38
C GLU A 290 -9.15 -2.19 -10.76
N GLU A 291 -9.12 -1.27 -11.73
CA GLU A 291 -8.52 -1.49 -13.04
C GLU A 291 -7.00 -1.72 -12.97
N MET A 292 -6.37 -1.27 -11.88
CA MET A 292 -4.96 -1.44 -11.56
C MET A 292 -4.72 -2.56 -10.54
N LEU A 293 -5.68 -3.46 -10.36
CA LEU A 293 -5.47 -4.71 -9.63
C LEU A 293 -4.64 -5.66 -10.49
N TYR A 294 -3.58 -6.15 -9.87
CA TYR A 294 -2.54 -6.96 -10.48
C TYR A 294 -2.18 -8.10 -9.52
N ASP A 295 -1.91 -9.27 -10.07
CA ASP A 295 -1.66 -10.47 -9.27
C ASP A 295 -0.25 -10.53 -8.67
N ASP A 296 0.63 -9.62 -9.11
CA ASP A 296 2.06 -9.63 -8.86
C ASP A 296 2.45 -9.76 -7.39
N LEU A 297 1.82 -9.02 -6.49
CA LEU A 297 2.24 -9.01 -5.08
C LEU A 297 1.56 -10.11 -4.26
N TRP A 298 0.23 -10.22 -4.34
CA TRP A 298 -0.51 -11.17 -3.50
C TRP A 298 -0.20 -12.61 -3.87
N LEU A 299 -0.12 -12.92 -5.18
CA LEU A 299 0.18 -14.26 -5.65
C LEU A 299 1.65 -14.59 -5.42
N ALA A 300 2.59 -13.67 -5.69
CA ALA A 300 4.01 -13.92 -5.43
C ALA A 300 4.27 -14.24 -3.97
N GLN A 301 3.56 -13.58 -3.03
CA GLN A 301 3.66 -13.85 -1.61
C GLN A 301 3.22 -15.29 -1.29
N ILE A 302 2.06 -15.72 -1.80
CA ILE A 302 1.55 -17.09 -1.58
C ILE A 302 2.50 -18.13 -2.18
N ILE A 303 2.97 -17.92 -3.41
CA ILE A 303 3.92 -18.81 -4.08
C ILE A 303 5.23 -18.87 -3.30
N THR A 304 5.77 -17.74 -2.85
CA THR A 304 7.04 -17.70 -2.12
C THR A 304 6.96 -18.42 -0.77
N VAL A 305 5.86 -18.19 -0.01
CA VAL A 305 5.61 -18.92 1.25
C VAL A 305 5.53 -20.42 0.99
N SER A 306 4.87 -20.82 -0.10
CA SER A 306 4.72 -22.23 -0.47
C SER A 306 6.03 -22.86 -0.91
N GLU A 307 6.80 -22.20 -1.77
CA GLU A 307 8.09 -22.69 -2.27
C GLU A 307 9.11 -22.86 -1.15
N ARG A 308 9.09 -21.97 -0.15
CA ARG A 308 9.93 -22.10 1.04
C ARG A 308 9.48 -23.27 1.92
N ALA A 309 8.18 -23.45 2.13
CA ALA A 309 7.65 -24.60 2.85
C ALA A 309 7.95 -25.94 2.13
N VAL A 310 7.85 -25.96 0.80
CA VAL A 310 8.23 -27.11 -0.04
C VAL A 310 9.73 -27.40 0.09
N LEU A 311 10.58 -26.38 0.06
CA LEU A 311 12.03 -26.52 0.24
C LEU A 311 12.38 -27.15 1.60
N ASP A 312 11.78 -26.67 2.68
CA ASP A 312 11.96 -27.21 4.03
C ASP A 312 11.51 -28.67 4.12
N GLN A 313 10.32 -28.98 3.60
CA GLN A 313 9.78 -30.34 3.61
C GLN A 313 10.63 -31.30 2.78
N ASN A 314 11.12 -30.88 1.62
CA ASN A 314 11.98 -31.71 0.78
C ASN A 314 13.32 -31.98 1.46
N PHE A 315 13.87 -30.97 2.15
CA PHE A 315 15.08 -31.14 2.93
C PHE A 315 14.87 -32.07 4.14
N LYS A 316 13.76 -31.93 4.87
CA LYS A 316 13.45 -32.78 6.03
C LYS A 316 13.27 -34.25 5.62
N LYS A 317 12.44 -34.50 4.59
CA LYS A 317 12.07 -35.85 4.13
C LYS A 317 13.16 -36.52 3.30
N ASN A 318 13.75 -35.79 2.36
CA ASN A 318 14.61 -36.35 1.31
C ASN A 318 16.05 -35.85 1.37
N LYS A 319 16.40 -34.96 2.31
CA LYS A 319 17.73 -34.29 2.40
C LYS A 319 18.10 -33.56 1.11
N ASN A 320 17.10 -33.10 0.35
CA ASN A 320 17.29 -32.37 -0.89
C ASN A 320 16.86 -30.90 -0.73
N LEU A 321 17.80 -29.97 -0.94
CA LEU A 321 17.53 -28.52 -0.96
C LEU A 321 17.02 -28.11 -2.34
N ASN A 322 15.83 -28.57 -2.67
CA ASN A 322 15.20 -28.31 -3.95
C ASN A 322 13.70 -28.04 -3.81
N ASN A 323 13.19 -27.11 -4.62
CA ASN A 323 11.77 -26.82 -4.82
C ASN A 323 11.50 -26.60 -6.32
N TYR A 324 10.29 -26.19 -6.69
CA TYR A 324 9.92 -26.03 -8.10
C TYR A 324 10.66 -24.86 -8.76
N VAL A 325 10.83 -23.74 -8.05
CA VAL A 325 11.59 -22.58 -8.54
C VAL A 325 13.05 -22.95 -8.79
N ILE A 326 13.72 -23.61 -7.83
CA ILE A 326 15.11 -24.06 -7.98
C ILE A 326 15.22 -25.06 -9.13
N SER A 327 14.31 -26.03 -9.24
CA SER A 327 14.31 -27.03 -10.31
C SER A 327 14.23 -26.38 -11.69
N ILE A 328 13.35 -25.40 -11.87
CA ILE A 328 13.21 -24.66 -13.13
C ILE A 328 14.45 -23.82 -13.42
N LEU A 329 15.00 -23.13 -12.41
CA LEU A 329 16.12 -22.19 -12.62
C LEU A 329 17.47 -22.88 -12.84
N LYS A 330 17.71 -24.06 -12.22
CA LYS A 330 18.95 -24.83 -12.38
C LYS A 330 18.99 -25.64 -13.68
N ASN A 331 17.85 -25.93 -14.29
CA ASN A 331 17.78 -26.72 -15.52
C ASN A 331 17.51 -25.82 -16.75
N ASN A 332 18.52 -25.66 -17.61
CA ASN A 332 18.43 -24.82 -18.81
C ASN A 332 17.35 -25.28 -19.80
N ASP A 333 17.09 -26.59 -19.88
CA ASP A 333 16.07 -27.13 -20.77
C ASP A 333 14.67 -26.77 -20.26
N ILE A 334 14.42 -26.91 -18.94
CA ILE A 334 13.16 -26.50 -18.32
C ILE A 334 12.96 -24.99 -18.50
N LEU A 335 14.01 -24.19 -18.26
CA LEU A 335 13.96 -22.74 -18.45
C LEU A 335 13.72 -22.36 -19.92
N SER A 336 14.18 -23.18 -20.87
CA SER A 336 13.89 -22.97 -22.30
C SER A 336 12.40 -23.15 -22.62
N GLU A 337 11.71 -24.08 -21.96
CA GLU A 337 10.26 -24.24 -22.08
C GLU A 337 9.53 -23.01 -21.50
N VAL A 338 9.97 -22.48 -20.36
CA VAL A 338 9.42 -21.23 -19.79
C VAL A 338 9.57 -20.04 -20.76
N LYS A 339 10.70 -19.95 -21.49
CA LYS A 339 10.91 -18.92 -22.52
C LYS A 339 9.96 -19.03 -23.71
N LYS A 340 9.43 -20.23 -24.00
CA LYS A 340 8.38 -20.39 -25.04
C LYS A 340 7.10 -19.71 -24.60
N PHE A 341 6.70 -19.90 -23.34
CA PHE A 341 5.55 -19.19 -22.76
C PHE A 341 5.78 -17.67 -22.70
N GLN A 342 7.00 -17.22 -22.39
CA GLN A 342 7.35 -15.79 -22.47
C GLN A 342 7.10 -15.21 -23.87
N SER A 343 7.42 -15.96 -24.92
CA SER A 343 7.30 -15.51 -26.31
C SER A 343 5.87 -15.56 -26.83
N ASN A 344 5.04 -16.47 -26.30
CA ASN A 344 3.64 -16.61 -26.67
C ASN A 344 2.77 -16.81 -25.42
N ARG A 345 2.34 -15.69 -24.82
CA ARG A 345 1.66 -15.66 -23.53
C ARG A 345 0.15 -15.87 -23.67
N ASP A 346 -0.27 -17.11 -23.83
CA ASP A 346 -1.68 -17.51 -23.89
C ASP A 346 -1.99 -18.76 -23.05
N ASN A 347 -3.28 -19.09 -22.87
CA ASN A 347 -3.71 -20.23 -22.04
C ASN A 347 -3.24 -21.59 -22.56
N LYS A 348 -3.23 -21.78 -23.89
CA LYS A 348 -2.83 -23.05 -24.51
C LYS A 348 -1.33 -23.27 -24.33
N THR A 349 -0.53 -22.23 -24.60
CA THR A 349 0.92 -22.29 -24.40
C THR A 349 1.26 -22.50 -22.92
N LEU A 350 0.51 -21.87 -21.99
CA LEU A 350 0.71 -22.08 -20.55
C LEU A 350 0.47 -23.54 -20.16
N GLU A 351 -0.61 -24.16 -20.64
CA GLU A 351 -0.92 -25.56 -20.37
C GLU A 351 0.17 -26.50 -20.92
N GLU A 352 0.53 -26.33 -22.20
CA GLU A 352 1.56 -27.17 -22.85
C GLU A 352 2.93 -27.06 -22.15
N VAL A 353 3.35 -25.84 -21.80
CA VAL A 353 4.62 -25.60 -21.11
C VAL A 353 4.57 -26.16 -19.69
N THR A 354 3.45 -26.01 -18.98
CA THR A 354 3.29 -26.52 -17.61
C THR A 354 3.44 -28.04 -17.57
N ASP A 355 2.76 -28.76 -18.47
CA ASP A 355 2.82 -30.22 -18.49
C ASP A 355 4.24 -30.72 -18.79
N ARG A 356 4.92 -30.10 -19.76
CA ARG A 356 6.33 -30.41 -20.08
C ARG A 356 7.25 -30.14 -18.91
N VAL A 357 7.12 -28.98 -18.27
CA VAL A 357 7.92 -28.60 -17.10
C VAL A 357 7.72 -29.62 -15.97
N ILE A 358 6.49 -30.05 -15.70
CA ILE A 358 6.20 -31.07 -14.68
C ILE A 358 6.87 -32.41 -15.02
N GLU A 359 6.76 -32.86 -16.29
CA GLU A 359 7.43 -34.11 -16.73
C GLU A 359 8.94 -34.03 -16.58
N MET A 360 9.55 -32.90 -16.92
CA MET A 360 11.00 -32.68 -16.79
C MET A 360 11.43 -32.60 -15.33
N ILE A 361 10.66 -31.93 -14.46
CA ILE A 361 10.90 -31.92 -13.01
C ILE A 361 10.83 -33.34 -12.45
N LYS A 362 9.85 -34.14 -12.87
CA LYS A 362 9.74 -35.55 -12.47
C LYS A 362 10.98 -36.37 -12.82
N GLN A 363 11.65 -36.04 -13.91
CA GLN A 363 12.89 -36.71 -14.31
C GLN A 363 14.09 -36.26 -13.45
N CYS A 364 14.10 -35.01 -12.99
CA CYS A 364 15.18 -34.43 -12.19
C CYS A 364 15.07 -34.74 -10.68
N ASP A 365 13.86 -34.65 -10.12
CA ASP A 365 13.56 -34.87 -8.71
C ASP A 365 12.17 -35.49 -8.56
N LYS A 366 12.13 -36.84 -8.55
CA LYS A 366 10.87 -37.59 -8.45
C LYS A 366 10.12 -37.30 -7.14
N ASN A 367 10.85 -37.04 -6.06
CA ASN A 367 10.27 -36.88 -4.73
C ASN A 367 9.62 -35.51 -4.53
N LEU A 368 10.00 -34.50 -5.34
CA LEU A 368 9.44 -33.16 -5.25
C LEU A 368 7.93 -33.13 -5.56
N LEU A 369 7.47 -33.99 -6.48
CA LEU A 369 6.05 -34.09 -6.83
C LEU A 369 5.19 -34.71 -5.72
N ASP A 370 5.81 -35.45 -4.79
CA ASP A 370 5.12 -36.02 -3.63
C ASP A 370 4.97 -34.98 -2.49
N ILE A 371 5.56 -33.79 -2.65
CA ILE A 371 5.48 -32.69 -1.69
C ILE A 371 4.42 -31.70 -2.18
N SER A 372 3.29 -31.67 -1.48
CA SER A 372 2.21 -30.75 -1.79
C SER A 372 2.58 -29.31 -1.39
N PRO A 373 2.35 -28.32 -2.27
CA PRO A 373 2.43 -26.89 -1.95
C PRO A 373 1.23 -26.45 -1.10
N THR A 374 1.11 -27.05 0.08
CA THR A 374 -0.02 -26.94 1.00
C THR A 374 -0.48 -25.50 1.24
N PRO A 375 0.41 -24.51 1.47
CA PRO A 375 -0.05 -23.14 1.71
C PRO A 375 -0.81 -22.53 0.53
N ALA A 376 -0.30 -22.63 -0.69
CA ALA A 376 -0.99 -22.15 -1.89
C ALA A 376 -2.29 -22.91 -2.15
N GLU A 377 -2.27 -24.24 -2.01
CA GLU A 377 -3.47 -25.05 -2.17
C GLU A 377 -4.58 -24.63 -1.21
N ILE A 378 -4.29 -24.48 0.08
CA ILE A 378 -5.31 -24.10 1.07
C ILE A 378 -5.82 -22.68 0.79
N ILE A 379 -4.93 -21.71 0.64
CA ILE A 379 -5.31 -20.30 0.50
C ILE A 379 -6.17 -20.08 -0.74
N ILE A 380 -5.83 -20.71 -1.87
CA ILE A 380 -6.57 -20.54 -3.13
C ILE A 380 -7.84 -21.40 -3.14
N LYS A 381 -7.84 -22.61 -2.56
CA LYS A 381 -9.08 -23.39 -2.40
C LYS A 381 -10.12 -22.66 -1.54
N MET A 382 -9.68 -21.90 -0.54
CA MET A 382 -10.59 -21.10 0.30
C MET A 382 -11.31 -19.99 -0.47
N SER A 383 -10.83 -19.56 -1.64
CA SER A 383 -11.56 -18.63 -2.51
C SER A 383 -12.60 -19.34 -3.41
N GLY A 384 -12.82 -20.64 -3.23
CA GLY A 384 -13.76 -21.44 -4.02
C GLY A 384 -13.18 -21.97 -5.33
N GLU A 385 -11.87 -21.80 -5.57
CA GLU A 385 -11.21 -22.30 -6.79
C GLU A 385 -10.65 -23.72 -6.56
N ASN A 386 -10.85 -24.62 -7.53
CA ASN A 386 -10.11 -25.87 -7.54
C ASN A 386 -8.65 -25.58 -7.91
N TYR A 387 -7.73 -25.80 -6.98
CA TYR A 387 -6.30 -25.54 -7.17
C TYR A 387 -5.49 -26.81 -6.92
N ASN A 388 -4.69 -27.21 -7.90
CA ASN A 388 -3.83 -28.39 -7.81
C ASN A 388 -2.38 -28.08 -8.22
N ILE A 389 -1.53 -29.11 -8.26
CA ILE A 389 -0.11 -28.94 -8.58
C ILE A 389 0.14 -28.37 -9.98
N ARG A 390 -0.69 -28.67 -10.98
CA ARG A 390 -0.58 -28.08 -12.32
C ARG A 390 -0.82 -26.58 -12.26
N ASP A 391 -1.85 -26.13 -11.52
CA ASP A 391 -2.12 -24.71 -11.32
C ASP A 391 -0.97 -24.00 -10.60
N TYR A 392 -0.40 -24.65 -9.59
CA TYR A 392 0.74 -24.14 -8.83
C TYR A 392 2.00 -23.94 -9.68
N VAL A 393 2.38 -24.96 -10.45
CA VAL A 393 3.55 -24.89 -11.35
C VAL A 393 3.29 -23.85 -12.46
N ALA A 394 2.07 -23.76 -12.99
CA ALA A 394 1.69 -22.73 -13.95
C ALA A 394 1.86 -21.31 -13.38
N ASP A 395 1.49 -21.07 -12.13
CA ASP A 395 1.70 -19.77 -11.47
C ASP A 395 3.20 -19.43 -11.32
N ILE A 396 4.05 -20.43 -10.98
CA ILE A 396 5.51 -20.26 -10.95
C ILE A 396 6.06 -19.92 -12.34
N ILE A 397 5.66 -20.67 -13.37
CA ILE A 397 6.08 -20.42 -14.77
C ILE A 397 5.74 -18.99 -15.19
N GLN A 398 4.56 -18.50 -14.81
CA GLN A 398 4.16 -17.13 -15.14
C GLN A 398 5.08 -16.07 -14.51
N PHE A 399 5.51 -16.23 -13.26
CA PHE A 399 6.52 -15.34 -12.66
C PHE A 399 7.89 -15.47 -13.32
N LEU A 400 8.33 -16.71 -13.59
CA LEU A 400 9.61 -17.00 -14.21
C LEU A 400 9.63 -16.69 -15.72
N SER A 401 8.51 -16.33 -16.33
CA SER A 401 8.48 -15.75 -17.68
C SER A 401 9.02 -14.31 -17.71
N CYS A 402 9.12 -13.63 -16.57
CA CYS A 402 9.71 -12.30 -16.47
C CYS A 402 11.25 -12.39 -16.48
N LYS A 403 11.88 -12.02 -17.60
CA LYS A 403 13.35 -12.04 -17.77
C LYS A 403 14.10 -11.30 -16.67
N VAL A 404 13.57 -10.16 -16.21
CA VAL A 404 14.21 -9.33 -15.18
C VAL A 404 14.22 -10.05 -13.83
N VAL A 405 13.19 -10.84 -13.52
CA VAL A 405 13.13 -11.69 -12.31
C VAL A 405 14.12 -12.85 -12.45
N VAL A 406 14.06 -13.61 -13.55
CA VAL A 406 14.93 -14.77 -13.78
C VAL A 406 16.41 -14.40 -13.68
N ASN A 407 16.84 -13.33 -14.35
CA ASN A 407 18.24 -12.93 -14.35
C ASN A 407 18.79 -12.70 -12.93
N VAL A 408 18.00 -12.08 -12.06
CA VAL A 408 18.40 -11.83 -10.66
C VAL A 408 18.44 -13.14 -9.87
N LEU A 409 17.45 -14.01 -10.04
CA LEU A 409 17.41 -15.29 -9.31
C LEU A 409 18.52 -16.25 -9.74
N GLN A 410 18.85 -16.32 -11.03
CA GLN A 410 19.96 -17.15 -11.52
C GLN A 410 21.30 -16.69 -10.95
N LEU A 411 21.55 -15.37 -10.90
CA LEU A 411 22.76 -14.82 -10.28
C LEU A 411 22.88 -15.23 -8.81
N GLU A 412 21.76 -15.22 -8.08
CA GLU A 412 21.72 -15.63 -6.66
C GLU A 412 22.01 -17.13 -6.47
N ILE A 413 21.43 -17.99 -7.33
CA ILE A 413 21.69 -19.43 -7.31
C ILE A 413 23.18 -19.72 -7.53
N PHE A 414 23.79 -19.11 -8.55
CA PHE A 414 25.21 -19.32 -8.84
C PHE A 414 26.14 -18.74 -7.78
N ALA A 415 25.69 -17.75 -7.01
CA ALA A 415 26.45 -17.24 -5.86
C ALA A 415 26.39 -18.21 -4.67
N ASN A 416 25.24 -18.86 -4.45
CA ASN A 416 25.07 -19.84 -3.38
C ASN A 416 25.82 -21.15 -3.66
N ASP A 417 25.88 -21.61 -4.92
CA ASP A 417 26.65 -22.81 -5.29
C ASP A 417 28.19 -22.63 -5.18
N ARG A 418 28.69 -21.40 -4.93
CA ARG A 418 30.12 -21.09 -4.73
C ARG A 418 30.53 -20.93 -3.26
N LYS A 419 29.57 -20.92 -2.33
CA LYS A 419 29.79 -20.89 -0.88
C LYS A 419 29.71 -22.30 -0.34
#